data_AF-A0A847QZ47-F1
#
_entry.id   AF-A0A847QZ47-F1
#
_cell.length_a   1.000
_cell.length_b   1.000
_cell.length_c   1.000
_cell.angle_alpha   90.00
_cell.angle_beta   90.00
_cell.angle_gamma   90.00
#
_symmetry.space_group_name_H-M   'P 1'
#
loop_
_entity.id
_entity.type
_entity.pdbx_description
1 polymer ?
#
loop_
_entity_poly.entity_id
_entity_poly.type
_entity_poly.pdbx_seq_one_letter_code
_entity_poly.pdbx_strand_id
1 'polypeptide(L)' 'MDKDYNMWGSGFWMEKNTTIELQQLIQLTQKFLTFTQSLLEKGSITQDQYIKMTEQKLHFLEKVKTGIEG' A
#
# COMPACT_ATOMS: atom_id res chain seq x y z
N MET A 1 31.71 -14.46 30.96
CA MET A 1 30.27 -14.15 30.94
C MET A 1 30.01 -13.47 29.61
N ASP A 2 29.62 -14.27 28.64
CA ASP A 2 29.52 -13.90 27.23
C ASP A 2 28.32 -12.99 27.00
N LYS A 3 28.56 -11.82 26.40
CA LYS A 3 27.53 -10.87 26.01
C LYS A 3 27.40 -10.84 24.50
N ASP A 4 27.12 -11.99 23.90
CA ASP A 4 26.73 -12.10 22.50
C ASP A 4 25.20 -12.19 22.37
N TYR A 5 24.50 -11.20 22.93
CA TYR A 5 23.07 -11.04 22.70
C TYR A 5 22.83 -10.43 21.33
N ASN A 6 22.74 -11.30 20.32
CA ASN A 6 21.82 -11.22 19.18
C ASN A 6 21.54 -9.79 18.62
N MET A 7 22.57 -9.10 18.14
CA MET A 7 22.41 -7.86 17.35
C MET A 7 22.04 -8.09 15.88
N TRP A 8 21.84 -9.34 15.45
CA TRP A 8 21.48 -9.69 14.07
C TRP A 8 19.98 -9.94 13.86
N GLY A 9 19.18 -9.99 14.94
CA GLY A 9 17.74 -10.27 14.85
C GLY A 9 16.88 -9.02 14.64
N SER A 10 17.13 -7.95 15.38
CA SER A 10 16.18 -6.83 15.51
C SER A 10 15.98 -6.01 14.22
N GLY A 11 17.03 -5.78 13.43
CA GLY A 11 16.92 -5.04 12.17
C GLY A 11 16.14 -5.80 11.09
N PHE A 12 16.36 -7.12 11.00
CA PHE A 12 15.73 -7.97 9.99
C PHE A 12 14.21 -8.14 10.20
N TRP A 13 13.76 -8.20 11.46
CA TRP A 13 12.32 -8.28 11.77
C TRP A 13 11.60 -6.94 11.51
N MET A 14 12.26 -5.80 11.75
CA MET A 14 11.66 -4.49 11.44
C MET A 14 11.49 -4.29 9.93
N GLU A 15 12.52 -4.54 9.12
CA GLU A 15 12.43 -4.41 7.64
C GLU A 15 11.37 -5.33 7.03
N LYS A 16 11.27 -6.57 7.52
CA LYS A 16 10.24 -7.52 7.07
C LYS A 16 8.83 -7.10 7.45
N ASN A 17 8.61 -6.62 8.67
CA ASN A 17 7.29 -6.14 9.09
C ASN A 17 6.87 -4.93 8.26
N THR A 18 7.77 -3.98 8.01
CA THR A 18 7.52 -2.84 7.13
C THR A 18 7.15 -3.29 5.71
N THR A 19 7.77 -4.35 5.21
CA THR A 19 7.46 -4.92 3.89
C THR A 19 6.06 -5.56 3.86
N ILE A 20 5.67 -6.30 4.89
CA ILE A 20 4.36 -6.94 4.99
C ILE A 20 3.25 -5.90 5.14
N GLU A 21 3.44 -4.90 6.01
CA GLU A 21 2.49 -3.81 6.21
C GLU A 21 2.30 -2.98 4.93
N LEU A 22 3.39 -2.69 4.22
CA LEU A 22 3.33 -2.01 2.93
C LEU A 22 2.56 -2.83 1.90
N GLN A 23 2.82 -4.15 1.82
CA GLN A 23 2.07 -5.05 0.93
C GLN A 23 0.57 -5.07 1.26
N GLN A 24 0.21 -5.12 2.53
CA GLN A 24 -1.20 -5.07 2.96
C GLN A 24 -1.85 -3.74 2.58
N LEU A 25 -1.15 -2.62 2.74
CA LEU A 25 -1.63 -1.31 2.36
C LEU A 25 -1.84 -1.18 0.84
N ILE A 26 -0.94 -1.74 0.03
CA ILE A 26 -1.10 -1.83 -1.43
C ILE A 26 -2.38 -2.62 -1.75
N GLN A 27 -2.57 -3.80 -1.15
CA GLN A 27 -3.74 -4.65 -1.40
C GLN A 27 -5.06 -3.95 -1.00
N LEU A 28 -5.08 -3.27 0.14
CA LEU A 28 -6.24 -2.49 0.58
C LEU A 28 -6.55 -1.35 -0.39
N THR A 29 -5.52 -0.66 -0.86
CA THR A 29 -5.67 0.44 -1.84
C THR A 29 -6.22 -0.08 -3.16
N GLN A 30 -5.73 -1.22 -3.65
CA GLN A 30 -6.26 -1.85 -4.87
C GLN A 30 -7.73 -2.26 -4.70
N LYS A 31 -8.11 -2.87 -3.57
CA LYS A 31 -9.51 -3.23 -3.28
C LYS A 31 -10.41 -2.00 -3.25
N PHE A 32 -9.94 -0.89 -2.68
CA PHE A 32 -10.68 0.37 -2.68
C PHE A 32 -10.90 0.91 -4.09
N LEU A 33 -9.89 0.86 -4.97
CA LEU A 33 -10.01 1.28 -6.36
C LEU A 33 -11.02 0.42 -7.12
N THR A 34 -10.97 -0.91 -6.96
CA THR A 34 -11.96 -1.82 -7.57
C THR A 34 -13.37 -1.52 -7.09
N PHE A 35 -13.55 -1.28 -5.79
CA PHE A 35 -14.86 -0.96 -5.23
C PHE A 35 -15.41 0.36 -5.79
N THR A 36 -14.60 1.42 -5.78
CA THR A 36 -15.00 2.74 -6.30
C THR A 36 -15.30 2.70 -7.80
N GLN A 37 -14.54 1.91 -8.57
CA GLN A 37 -14.84 1.67 -9.98
C GLN A 37 -16.22 1.01 -10.15
N SER A 38 -16.55 0.02 -9.31
CA SER A 38 -17.88 -0.61 -9.36
C SER A 38 -19.02 0.35 -9.02
N LEU A 39 -18.78 1.35 -8.16
CA LEU A 39 -19.77 2.40 -7.87
C LEU A 39 -19.99 3.31 -9.08
N LEU A 40 -18.93 3.64 -9.80
CA LEU A 40 -19.00 4.44 -11.03
C LEU A 40 -19.77 3.69 -12.12
N GLU A 41 -19.45 2.42 -12.36
CA GLU A 41 -20.11 1.58 -13.36
C GLU A 41 -21.60 1.37 -13.08
N LYS A 42 -21.98 1.30 -11.81
CA LYS A 42 -23.38 1.22 -11.37
C LYS A 42 -24.10 2.58 -11.40
N GLY A 43 -23.40 3.67 -11.72
CA GLY A 43 -23.94 5.03 -11.68
C GLY A 43 -24.24 5.55 -10.27
N SER A 44 -23.68 4.92 -9.23
CA SER A 44 -23.83 5.34 -7.83
C SER A 44 -23.00 6.58 -7.49
N ILE A 45 -21.93 6.84 -8.25
CA ILE A 45 -21.11 8.05 -8.18
C ILE A 45 -20.85 8.57 -9.59
N THR A 46 -20.53 9.86 -9.70
CA THR A 46 -20.12 10.49 -10.96
C THR A 46 -18.63 10.28 -11.23
N GLN A 47 -18.21 10.54 -12.48
CA GLN A 47 -16.79 10.53 -12.87
C GLN A 47 -15.94 11.47 -12.00
N ASP A 48 -16.43 12.68 -11.73
CA ASP A 48 -15.71 13.64 -10.89
C ASP A 48 -15.55 13.16 -9.44
N GLN A 49 -16.57 12.49 -8.91
CA GLN A 49 -16.49 11.89 -7.57
C GLN A 49 -15.49 10.75 -7.56
N TYR A 50 -15.50 9.89 -8.58
CA TYR A 50 -14.50 8.83 -8.73
C TYR A 50 -13.08 9.40 -8.74
N ILE A 51 -12.80 10.40 -9.58
CA ILE A 51 -11.46 11.03 -9.68
C ILE A 51 -11.02 11.57 -8.32
N LYS A 52 -11.86 12.35 -7.63
CA LYS A 52 -11.55 12.91 -6.31
C LYS A 52 -11.24 11.83 -5.26
N MET A 53 -11.89 10.68 -5.36
CA MET A 53 -11.68 9.57 -4.43
C MET A 53 -10.39 8.80 -4.72
N THR A 54 -10.00 8.66 -5.99
CA THR A 54 -8.96 7.73 -6.44
C THR A 54 -7.61 8.37 -6.77
N GLU A 55 -7.55 9.65 -7.14
CA GLU A 55 -6.32 10.33 -7.62
C GLU A 55 -5.11 10.13 -6.68
N GLN A 56 -5.27 10.47 -5.40
CA GLN A 56 -4.18 10.32 -4.41
C GLN A 56 -3.77 8.86 -4.19
N LYS A 57 -4.70 7.91 -4.39
CA LYS A 57 -4.47 6.47 -4.17
C LYS A 57 -3.70 5.88 -5.34
N LEU A 58 -4.02 6.31 -6.56
CA LEU A 58 -3.26 5.96 -7.76
C LEU A 58 -1.82 6.47 -7.66
N HIS A 59 -1.63 7.73 -7.27
CA HIS A 59 -0.29 8.29 -7.05
C HIS A 59 0.49 7.57 -5.95
N PHE A 60 -0.17 7.13 -4.87
CA PHE A 60 0.47 6.30 -3.86
C PHE A 60 0.97 4.97 -4.46
N LEU A 61 0.16 4.27 -5.24
CA LEU A 61 0.55 3.01 -5.88
C LEU A 61 1.72 3.19 -6.86
N GLU A 62 1.73 4.28 -7.63
CA GLU A 62 2.83 4.62 -8.55
C GLU A 62 4.14 4.85 -7.80
N LYS A 63 4.10 5.62 -6.71
CA LYS A 63 5.27 5.88 -5.86
C LYS A 63 5.83 4.61 -5.24
N VAL A 64 4.95 3.73 -4.77
CA VAL A 64 5.38 2.45 -4.18
C VAL A 64 5.99 1.55 -5.24
N LYS A 65 5.40 1.47 -6.44
CA LYS A 65 5.96 0.68 -7.55
C LYS A 65 7.36 1.17 -7.94
N THR A 66 7.51 2.47 -8.14
CA THR A 66 8.80 3.08 -8.51
C THR A 66 9.85 3.00 -7.42
N GLY A 67 9.45 3.08 -6.14
CA GLY A 67 10.35 2.89 -4.99
C GLY A 67 10.75 1.44 -4.72
N ILE A 68 10.05 0.45 -5.31
CA ILE A 68 10.42 -0.98 -5.24
C ILE A 68 11.34 -1.37 -6.41
N GLU A 69 11.26 -0.66 -7.54
CA GLU A 69 12.08 -0.90 -8.74
C GLU A 69 13.42 -0.12 -8.75
N GLY A 70 13.66 0.75 -7.75
CA GLY A 70 14.85 1.60 -7.62
C GLY A 70 15.90 1.10 -6.64
#